data_AF-A0AAE5S1A7-F1
#
_entry.id   AF-A0AAE5S1A7-F1
#
_cell.length_a   1.000
_cell.length_b   1.000
_cell.length_c   1.000
_cell.angle_alpha   90.00
_cell.angle_beta   90.00
_cell.angle_gamma   90.00
#
_symmetry.space_group_name_H-M   'P 1'
#
loop_
_entity.id
_entity.type
_entity.pdbx_description
1 polymer ?
#
loop_
_entity_poly.entity_id
_entity_poly.type
_entity_poly.pdbx_seq_one_letter_code
_entity_poly.pdbx_strand_id
1 'polypeptide(L)'
;MDVSCLTKLLGICVEPASTNGNAQIFGIADFLATVAIFVVAYSLSDAKYKFRSAVSSVPYRLVLFYATVAGGIGLLLSNLWFAVELPIPRAINDPFIFQITIAALLISVLCIWMSRSFVYPPRFSKRNAIPFATEVFHGIADGDEAQLHACAYEVGRSVETLVREASRREVRRALMKGGFEHHIPETAHVASDILSLIGDRRFCRLVARRMPWVAAEIFRTAAQDAIDVRPLAQFSRNVSAEFFADVESAIHHEDDEFYSGLIGHLKPVSSAMFGNSVLIEKLSHVGGSPLQLLFMGHGEWTLTSWKTYHKAVLLYLGDRLKRDRSTYVSTAMYQIFSGYRHLGNDIRSVNDMSDAAYVQSLPYRKFNELVSFVRDAVELLNQHQVVADRFPSKHNGRFSPVDIYDHLSKIALDLFACAGAVNAPDFRSWTIHYNTLWYELLSEFNHTNAQNIFRKRLQRVIWDKVSDMSRIPDYQGAQILCVCLNVLGFRMDHKVYSPDGTMALKRLITRWARENFLTLYADYPVVAESCIGGTITFDKVENRLVKTYSAMFGTEPAREYLDLDPPRVKSPSNRRDA
;
A
#
# COMPACT_ATOMS: atom_id res chain seq x y z
N MET A 1 -37.19 -81.59 4.46
CA MET A 1 -35.78 -81.95 4.64
C MET A 1 -34.96 -80.85 4.00
N ASP A 2 -34.59 -79.82 4.77
CA ASP A 2 -33.67 -78.75 4.34
C ASP A 2 -32.25 -79.22 4.63
N VAL A 3 -31.47 -79.51 3.59
CA VAL A 3 -30.22 -80.31 3.71
C VAL A 3 -28.95 -79.44 3.86
N SER A 4 -29.04 -78.14 4.11
CA SER A 4 -27.84 -77.27 4.05
C SER A 4 -27.50 -76.47 5.32
N CYS A 5 -28.13 -76.75 6.46
CA CYS A 5 -27.85 -76.01 7.70
C CYS A 5 -26.77 -76.72 8.55
N LEU A 6 -25.54 -76.21 8.59
CA LEU A 6 -24.43 -76.76 9.37
C LEU A 6 -24.62 -76.56 10.88
N THR A 7 -25.07 -75.37 11.30
CA THR A 7 -25.38 -75.05 12.71
C THR A 7 -26.46 -73.97 12.81
N LYS A 8 -27.31 -74.03 13.85
CA LYS A 8 -28.25 -72.94 14.20
C LYS A 8 -27.72 -72.22 15.44
N LEU A 9 -27.28 -70.99 15.26
CA LEU A 9 -26.87 -70.10 16.36
C LEU A 9 -27.91 -68.98 16.47
N LEU A 10 -28.57 -68.82 17.62
CA LEU A 10 -29.54 -67.72 17.87
C LEU A 10 -30.66 -67.59 16.80
N GLY A 11 -31.14 -68.70 16.24
CA GLY A 11 -32.20 -68.70 15.23
C GLY A 11 -31.75 -68.40 13.80
N ILE A 12 -30.45 -68.15 13.58
CA ILE A 12 -29.87 -67.91 12.25
C ILE A 12 -29.22 -69.22 11.76
N CYS A 13 -29.56 -69.65 10.54
CA CYS A 13 -28.99 -70.84 9.92
C CYS A 13 -27.66 -70.50 9.25
N VAL A 14 -26.61 -71.26 9.58
CA VAL A 14 -25.26 -71.15 9.01
C VAL A 14 -25.07 -72.26 7.98
N GLU A 15 -24.72 -71.91 6.76
CA GLU A 15 -24.55 -72.80 5.61
C GLU A 15 -23.12 -72.65 5.06
N PRO A 16 -22.56 -73.63 4.31
CA PRO A 16 -21.29 -73.42 3.61
C PRO A 16 -21.43 -72.27 2.61
N ALA A 17 -20.36 -71.49 2.44
CA ALA A 17 -20.38 -70.33 1.56
C ALA A 17 -20.65 -70.73 0.10
N SER A 18 -21.56 -70.03 -0.59
CA SER A 18 -21.98 -70.41 -1.93
C SER A 18 -20.91 -70.09 -2.98
N THR A 19 -20.65 -71.04 -3.89
CA THR A 19 -19.71 -70.88 -5.02
C THR A 19 -20.40 -70.42 -6.32
N ASN A 20 -21.72 -70.24 -6.31
CA ASN A 20 -22.56 -69.99 -7.50
C ASN A 20 -22.62 -68.51 -7.97
N GLY A 21 -21.65 -67.68 -7.59
CA GLY A 21 -21.64 -66.25 -7.92
C GLY A 21 -21.02 -65.93 -9.29
N ASN A 22 -21.71 -66.23 -10.39
CA ASN A 22 -21.22 -65.98 -11.76
C ASN A 22 -21.23 -64.50 -12.20
N ALA A 23 -21.56 -63.55 -11.33
CA ALA A 23 -21.60 -62.12 -11.66
C ALA A 23 -20.67 -61.31 -10.75
N GLN A 24 -19.42 -61.12 -11.19
CA GLN A 24 -18.45 -60.24 -10.52
C GLN A 24 -18.69 -58.79 -10.97
N ILE A 25 -19.17 -57.93 -10.06
CA ILE A 25 -19.39 -56.50 -10.33
C ILE A 25 -18.15 -55.65 -9.97
N PHE A 26 -17.44 -56.03 -8.90
CA PHE A 26 -16.29 -55.29 -8.41
C PHE A 26 -15.21 -56.25 -7.93
N GLY A 27 -14.26 -56.54 -8.82
CA GLY A 27 -13.16 -57.46 -8.56
C GLY A 27 -11.89 -56.79 -8.04
N ILE A 28 -10.86 -57.60 -7.81
CA ILE A 28 -9.52 -57.13 -7.42
C ILE A 28 -8.94 -56.24 -8.54
N ALA A 29 -9.18 -56.59 -9.80
CA ALA A 29 -8.73 -55.79 -10.95
C ALA A 29 -9.37 -54.39 -10.96
N ASP A 30 -10.69 -54.29 -10.74
CA ASP A 30 -11.42 -53.01 -10.70
C ASP A 30 -10.99 -52.16 -9.50
N PHE A 31 -10.75 -52.81 -8.35
CA PHE A 31 -10.21 -52.15 -7.17
C PHE A 31 -8.82 -51.56 -7.45
N LEU A 32 -7.90 -52.35 -8.01
CA LEU A 32 -6.56 -51.89 -8.36
C LEU A 32 -6.59 -50.77 -9.40
N ALA A 33 -7.46 -50.87 -10.41
CA ALA A 33 -7.67 -49.82 -11.40
C ALA A 33 -8.16 -48.52 -10.74
N THR A 34 -9.14 -48.61 -9.84
CA THR A 34 -9.69 -47.45 -9.11
C THR A 34 -8.61 -46.78 -8.25
N VAL A 35 -7.81 -47.58 -7.52
CA VAL A 35 -6.71 -47.07 -6.70
C VAL A 35 -5.62 -46.44 -7.56
N ALA A 36 -5.27 -47.07 -8.69
CA ALA A 36 -4.28 -46.54 -9.62
C ALA A 36 -4.71 -45.18 -10.20
N ILE A 37 -5.96 -45.08 -10.68
CA ILE A 37 -6.53 -43.82 -11.18
C ILE A 37 -6.51 -42.76 -10.07
N PHE A 38 -6.87 -43.12 -8.84
CA PHE A 38 -6.84 -42.19 -7.72
C PHE A 38 -5.42 -41.70 -7.40
N VAL A 39 -4.42 -42.58 -7.34
CA VAL A 39 -3.02 -42.21 -7.09
C VAL A 39 -2.50 -41.28 -8.18
N VAL A 40 -2.82 -41.56 -9.45
CA VAL A 40 -2.49 -40.69 -10.57
C VAL A 40 -3.17 -39.32 -10.42
N ALA A 41 -4.48 -39.30 -10.13
CA ALA A 41 -5.24 -38.06 -9.94
C ALA A 41 -4.69 -37.22 -8.77
N TYR A 42 -4.32 -37.87 -7.66
CA TYR A 42 -3.69 -37.20 -6.52
C TYR A 42 -2.30 -36.67 -6.86
N SER A 43 -1.49 -37.44 -7.59
CA SER A 43 -0.12 -37.04 -7.97
C SER A 43 -0.12 -35.86 -8.94
N LEU A 44 -1.03 -35.86 -9.90
CA LEU A 44 -1.24 -34.77 -10.87
C LEU A 44 -2.05 -33.59 -10.30
N SER A 45 -2.59 -33.72 -9.09
CA SER A 45 -3.37 -32.64 -8.49
C SER A 45 -2.51 -31.42 -8.19
N ASP A 46 -3.04 -30.26 -8.56
CA ASP A 46 -2.45 -28.95 -8.29
C ASP A 46 -2.27 -28.72 -6.78
N ALA A 47 -1.29 -27.90 -6.40
CA ALA A 47 -0.96 -27.57 -5.02
C ALA A 47 -2.19 -27.11 -4.21
N LYS A 48 -3.13 -26.43 -4.88
CA LYS A 48 -4.42 -26.00 -4.32
C LYS A 48 -5.27 -27.15 -3.77
N TYR A 49 -5.33 -28.28 -4.45
CA TYR A 49 -6.11 -29.44 -3.99
C TYR A 49 -5.40 -30.16 -2.85
N LYS A 50 -4.06 -30.19 -2.89
CA LYS A 50 -3.23 -30.72 -1.80
C LYS A 50 -3.41 -29.90 -0.51
N PHE A 51 -3.45 -28.57 -0.62
CA PHE A 51 -3.76 -27.66 0.49
C PHE A 51 -5.15 -27.95 1.08
N ARG A 52 -6.20 -28.00 0.25
CA ARG A 52 -7.58 -28.28 0.71
C ARG A 52 -7.72 -29.62 1.42
N SER A 53 -7.05 -30.66 0.91
CA SER A 53 -7.03 -31.99 1.52
C SER A 53 -6.36 -31.96 2.90
N ALA A 54 -5.24 -31.25 3.04
CA ALA A 54 -4.50 -31.12 4.29
C ALA A 54 -5.25 -30.30 5.36
N VAL A 55 -5.97 -29.25 4.94
CA VAL A 55 -6.71 -28.32 5.82
C VAL A 55 -8.08 -28.85 6.25
N SER A 56 -8.50 -30.00 5.75
CA SER A 56 -9.75 -30.61 6.18
C SER A 56 -9.73 -31.04 7.65
N SER A 57 -10.87 -30.96 8.34
CA SER A 57 -10.96 -31.32 9.77
C SER A 57 -10.80 -32.81 10.04
N VAL A 58 -10.84 -33.65 8.99
CA VAL A 58 -10.70 -35.10 9.07
C VAL A 58 -9.42 -35.44 8.30
N PRO A 59 -8.49 -36.24 8.84
CA PRO A 59 -7.24 -36.54 8.16
C PRO A 59 -7.49 -37.50 6.97
N TYR A 60 -7.96 -36.96 5.84
CA TYR A 60 -8.36 -37.76 4.67
C TYR A 60 -7.23 -38.62 4.12
N ARG A 61 -5.96 -38.18 4.23
CA ARG A 61 -4.80 -39.00 3.85
C ARG A 61 -4.79 -40.33 4.60
N LEU A 62 -5.04 -40.30 5.91
CA LEU A 62 -5.11 -41.51 6.74
C LEU A 62 -6.38 -42.30 6.47
N VAL A 63 -7.54 -41.65 6.43
CA VAL A 63 -8.83 -42.33 6.18
C VAL A 63 -8.81 -43.06 4.85
N LEU A 64 -8.30 -42.42 3.80
CA LEU A 64 -8.25 -42.98 2.45
C LEU A 64 -7.19 -44.08 2.34
N PHE A 65 -6.04 -43.93 3.00
CA PHE A 65 -5.05 -45.00 3.12
C PHE A 65 -5.65 -46.25 3.79
N TYR A 66 -6.25 -46.10 4.98
CA TYR A 66 -6.85 -47.22 5.70
C TYR A 66 -8.06 -47.80 4.96
N ALA A 67 -8.91 -46.98 4.34
CA ALA A 67 -10.02 -47.47 3.52
C ALA A 67 -9.54 -48.29 2.32
N THR A 68 -8.43 -47.88 1.69
CA THR A 68 -7.83 -48.62 0.57
C THR A 68 -7.22 -49.93 1.07
N VAL A 69 -6.42 -49.91 2.14
CA VAL A 69 -5.81 -51.13 2.68
C VAL A 69 -6.87 -52.11 3.19
N ALA A 70 -7.85 -51.63 3.96
CA ALA A 70 -8.94 -52.45 4.49
C ALA A 70 -9.85 -52.98 3.39
N GLY A 71 -10.13 -52.18 2.35
CA GLY A 71 -10.91 -52.62 1.18
C GLY A 71 -10.19 -53.71 0.39
N GLY A 72 -8.88 -53.56 0.15
CA GLY A 72 -8.07 -54.56 -0.54
C GLY A 72 -7.95 -55.88 0.24
N ILE A 73 -7.67 -55.80 1.54
CA ILE A 73 -7.65 -56.98 2.43
C ILE A 73 -9.04 -57.61 2.50
N GLY A 74 -10.10 -56.79 2.61
CA GLY A 74 -11.48 -57.24 2.64
C GLY A 74 -11.88 -58.03 1.39
N LEU A 75 -11.49 -57.56 0.20
CA LEU A 75 -11.73 -58.27 -1.06
C LEU A 75 -10.95 -59.58 -1.16
N LEU A 76 -9.70 -59.62 -0.70
CA LEU A 76 -8.90 -60.83 -0.67
C LEU A 76 -9.49 -61.86 0.30
N LEU A 77 -9.83 -61.43 1.52
CA LEU A 77 -10.43 -62.30 2.53
C LEU A 77 -11.81 -62.77 2.10
N SER A 78 -12.65 -61.92 1.51
CA SER A 78 -13.97 -62.36 1.01
C SER A 78 -13.81 -63.42 -0.07
N ASN A 79 -12.94 -63.20 -1.06
CA ASN A 79 -12.72 -64.18 -2.12
C ASN A 79 -12.16 -65.50 -1.58
N LEU A 80 -11.23 -65.45 -0.63
CA LEU A 80 -10.71 -66.65 0.03
C LEU A 80 -11.79 -67.38 0.84
N TRP A 81 -12.65 -66.63 1.54
CA TRP A 81 -13.72 -67.17 2.38
C TRP A 81 -14.75 -67.96 1.58
N PHE A 82 -15.16 -67.42 0.42
CA PHE A 82 -16.06 -68.11 -0.50
C PHE A 82 -15.36 -69.23 -1.29
N ALA A 83 -14.06 -69.13 -1.57
CA ALA A 83 -13.31 -70.20 -2.24
C ALA A 83 -13.05 -71.43 -1.37
N VAL A 84 -12.95 -71.26 -0.04
CA VAL A 84 -12.72 -72.34 0.94
C VAL A 84 -14.03 -72.84 1.57
N GLU A 85 -15.18 -72.33 1.13
CA GLU A 85 -16.53 -72.72 1.61
C GLU A 85 -16.72 -72.56 3.13
N LEU A 86 -16.11 -71.54 3.73
CA LEU A 86 -16.19 -71.31 5.18
C LEU A 86 -17.64 -71.00 5.63
N PRO A 87 -18.02 -71.38 6.86
CA PRO A 87 -19.40 -71.26 7.33
C PRO A 87 -19.86 -69.79 7.39
N ILE A 88 -21.03 -69.49 6.80
CA ILE A 88 -21.60 -68.14 6.76
C ILE A 88 -23.12 -68.15 7.01
N PRO A 89 -23.69 -67.11 7.66
CA PRO A 89 -25.13 -66.97 7.80
C PRO A 89 -25.86 -66.91 6.45
N ARG A 90 -26.97 -67.66 6.32
CA ARG A 90 -27.76 -67.74 5.08
C ARG A 90 -28.19 -66.37 4.52
N ALA A 91 -28.44 -65.38 5.39
CA ALA A 91 -28.87 -64.04 5.00
C ALA A 91 -27.81 -63.22 4.24
N ILE A 92 -26.53 -63.58 4.37
CA ILE A 92 -25.39 -62.88 3.75
C ILE A 92 -24.57 -63.86 2.89
N ASN A 93 -25.12 -65.03 2.55
CA ASN A 93 -24.44 -66.08 1.79
C ASN A 93 -24.41 -65.77 0.28
N ASP A 94 -24.04 -64.54 -0.07
CA ASP A 94 -23.88 -64.07 -1.45
C ASP A 94 -22.60 -63.22 -1.56
N PRO A 95 -21.59 -63.66 -2.34
CA PRO A 95 -20.37 -62.89 -2.60
C PRO A 95 -20.65 -61.46 -3.10
N PHE A 96 -21.76 -61.27 -3.80
CA PHE A 96 -22.20 -60.00 -4.37
C PHE A 96 -22.40 -58.92 -3.31
N ILE A 97 -22.99 -59.29 -2.17
CA ILE A 97 -23.29 -58.35 -1.08
C ILE A 97 -22.00 -57.77 -0.50
N PHE A 98 -20.97 -58.60 -0.32
CA PHE A 98 -19.67 -58.16 0.16
C PHE A 98 -18.96 -57.26 -0.84
N GLN A 99 -18.93 -57.64 -2.13
CA GLN A 99 -18.32 -56.83 -3.18
C GLN A 99 -18.97 -55.46 -3.31
N ILE A 100 -20.30 -55.39 -3.32
CA ILE A 100 -21.03 -54.11 -3.37
C ILE A 100 -20.78 -53.28 -2.12
N THR A 101 -20.77 -53.88 -0.93
CA THR A 101 -20.57 -53.13 0.31
C THR A 101 -19.18 -52.50 0.35
N ILE A 102 -18.14 -53.24 -0.05
CA ILE A 102 -16.77 -52.72 -0.13
C ILE A 102 -16.66 -51.65 -1.23
N ALA A 103 -17.22 -51.89 -2.41
CA ALA A 103 -17.24 -50.92 -3.51
C ALA A 103 -17.95 -49.63 -3.10
N ALA A 104 -19.14 -49.73 -2.51
CA ALA A 104 -19.93 -48.58 -2.05
C ALA A 104 -19.20 -47.78 -0.96
N LEU A 105 -18.51 -48.45 -0.02
CA LEU A 105 -17.73 -47.78 1.02
C LEU A 105 -16.53 -47.05 0.42
N LEU A 106 -15.78 -47.69 -0.48
CA LEU A 106 -14.63 -47.08 -1.17
C LEU A 106 -15.06 -45.87 -2.01
N ILE A 107 -16.10 -46.04 -2.82
CA ILE A 107 -16.67 -44.97 -3.65
C ILE A 107 -17.16 -43.83 -2.76
N SER A 108 -17.82 -44.12 -1.64
CA SER A 108 -18.28 -43.08 -0.69
C SER A 108 -17.13 -42.25 -0.13
N VAL A 109 -16.02 -42.91 0.28
CA VAL A 109 -14.82 -42.20 0.78
C VAL A 109 -14.21 -41.33 -0.32
N LEU A 110 -14.12 -41.85 -1.56
CA LEU A 110 -13.62 -41.09 -2.72
C LEU A 110 -14.54 -39.91 -3.06
N CYS A 111 -15.86 -40.09 -3.05
CA CYS A 111 -16.83 -39.03 -3.29
C CYS A 111 -16.77 -37.94 -2.20
N ILE A 112 -16.60 -38.31 -0.93
CA ILE A 112 -16.43 -37.34 0.17
C ILE A 112 -15.13 -36.54 -0.04
N TRP A 113 -14.02 -37.21 -0.38
CA TRP A 113 -12.77 -36.54 -0.68
C TRP A 113 -12.88 -35.60 -1.89
N MET A 114 -13.51 -36.05 -2.98
CA MET A 114 -13.74 -35.21 -4.16
C MET A 114 -14.63 -34.01 -3.84
N SER A 115 -15.71 -34.24 -3.10
CA SER A 115 -16.63 -33.18 -2.67
C SER A 115 -15.89 -32.12 -1.87
N ARG A 116 -15.04 -32.49 -0.91
CA ARG A 116 -14.29 -31.52 -0.09
C ARG A 116 -13.09 -30.90 -0.81
N SER A 117 -12.48 -31.58 -1.77
CA SER A 117 -11.31 -31.04 -2.48
C SER A 117 -11.72 -30.15 -3.66
N PHE A 118 -12.81 -30.47 -4.36
CA PHE A 118 -13.21 -29.79 -5.59
C PHE A 118 -14.49 -28.96 -5.45
N VAL A 119 -15.54 -29.49 -4.80
CA VAL A 119 -16.89 -28.87 -4.82
C VAL A 119 -17.08 -27.86 -3.67
N TYR A 120 -16.84 -28.29 -2.43
CA TYR A 120 -17.03 -27.51 -1.20
C TYR A 120 -15.72 -27.44 -0.41
N PRO A 121 -14.75 -26.61 -0.85
CA PRO A 121 -13.47 -26.52 -0.18
C PRO A 121 -13.60 -25.95 1.23
N PRO A 122 -12.78 -26.44 2.18
CA PRO A 122 -12.85 -26.02 3.57
C PRO A 122 -12.46 -24.54 3.71
N ARG A 123 -13.29 -23.76 4.39
CA ARG A 123 -12.93 -22.42 4.87
C ARG A 123 -12.33 -22.51 6.27
N PHE A 124 -11.60 -21.48 6.69
CA PHE A 124 -11.12 -21.38 8.06
C PHE A 124 -12.27 -21.45 9.07
N SER A 125 -12.14 -22.34 10.05
CA SER A 125 -13.11 -22.61 11.11
C SER A 125 -12.39 -23.12 12.36
N LYS A 126 -13.10 -23.19 13.49
CA LYS A 126 -12.53 -23.71 14.74
C LYS A 126 -11.99 -25.14 14.65
N ARG A 127 -12.58 -25.98 13.79
CA ARG A 127 -12.22 -27.40 13.66
C ARG A 127 -10.96 -27.64 12.82
N ASN A 128 -10.59 -26.69 11.97
CA ASN A 128 -9.41 -26.78 11.11
C ASN A 128 -8.41 -25.65 11.34
N ALA A 129 -8.53 -24.89 12.44
CA ALA A 129 -7.66 -23.75 12.70
C ALA A 129 -6.17 -24.11 12.68
N ILE A 130 -5.79 -25.18 13.41
CA ILE A 130 -4.39 -25.63 13.50
C ILE A 130 -3.90 -26.18 12.14
N PRO A 131 -4.58 -27.16 11.49
CA PRO A 131 -4.16 -27.62 10.16
C PRO A 131 -4.07 -26.49 9.13
N PHE A 132 -5.00 -25.53 9.17
CA PHE A 132 -4.96 -24.36 8.27
C PHE A 132 -3.71 -23.53 8.52
N ALA A 133 -3.39 -23.20 9.77
CA ALA A 133 -2.21 -22.40 10.10
C ALA A 133 -0.91 -23.09 9.73
N THR A 134 -0.81 -24.41 9.97
CA THR A 134 0.37 -25.21 9.62
C THR A 134 0.60 -25.21 8.11
N GLU A 135 -0.43 -25.41 7.30
CA GLU A 135 -0.30 -25.40 5.83
C GLU A 135 -0.01 -23.99 5.28
N VAL A 136 -0.56 -22.94 5.88
CA VAL A 136 -0.19 -21.56 5.53
C VAL A 136 1.28 -21.29 5.85
N PHE A 137 1.73 -21.72 7.02
CA PHE A 137 3.12 -21.57 7.43
C PHE A 137 4.06 -22.32 6.49
N HIS A 138 3.79 -23.58 6.17
CA HIS A 138 4.59 -24.35 5.21
C HIS A 138 4.59 -23.71 3.82
N GLY A 139 3.43 -23.30 3.31
CA GLY A 139 3.35 -22.65 2.00
C GLY A 139 4.15 -21.34 1.90
N ILE A 140 4.32 -20.60 3.00
CA ILE A 140 5.14 -19.39 3.05
C ILE A 140 6.62 -19.70 3.34
N ALA A 141 6.90 -20.68 4.20
CA ALA A 141 8.25 -21.06 4.62
C ALA A 141 9.01 -21.79 3.50
N ASP A 142 8.37 -22.75 2.84
CA ASP A 142 8.98 -23.64 1.85
C ASP A 142 9.35 -22.89 0.55
N GLY A 143 8.66 -21.79 0.26
CA GLY A 143 9.01 -20.88 -0.83
C GLY A 143 8.69 -21.38 -2.24
N ASP A 144 7.99 -22.52 -2.39
CA ASP A 144 7.48 -23.01 -3.66
C ASP A 144 6.35 -22.11 -4.19
N GLU A 145 6.50 -21.61 -5.42
CA GLU A 145 5.56 -20.62 -6.00
C GLU A 145 4.16 -21.21 -6.17
N ALA A 146 4.04 -22.49 -6.52
CA ALA A 146 2.76 -23.17 -6.67
C ALA A 146 2.01 -23.29 -5.33
N GLN A 147 2.73 -23.65 -4.26
CA GLN A 147 2.18 -23.74 -2.91
C GLN A 147 1.82 -22.36 -2.35
N LEU A 148 2.65 -21.35 -2.59
CA LEU A 148 2.36 -19.98 -2.19
C LEU A 148 1.12 -19.44 -2.90
N HIS A 149 0.97 -19.73 -4.21
CA HIS A 149 -0.22 -19.41 -5.00
C HIS A 149 -1.49 -20.09 -4.45
N ALA A 150 -1.40 -21.38 -4.14
CA ALA A 150 -2.48 -22.11 -3.49
C ALA A 150 -2.86 -21.50 -2.12
N CYS A 151 -1.86 -21.18 -1.30
CA CYS A 151 -2.02 -20.57 0.02
C CYS A 151 -2.72 -19.21 -0.09
N ALA A 152 -2.24 -18.31 -0.96
CA ALA A 152 -2.86 -16.99 -1.15
C ALA A 152 -4.33 -17.09 -1.58
N TYR A 153 -4.64 -18.03 -2.48
CA TYR A 153 -6.01 -18.25 -2.94
C TYR A 153 -6.94 -18.72 -1.82
N GLU A 154 -6.51 -19.70 -1.01
CA GLU A 154 -7.34 -20.27 0.06
C GLU A 154 -7.43 -19.36 1.30
N VAL A 155 -6.39 -18.58 1.59
CA VAL A 155 -6.45 -17.45 2.53
C VAL A 155 -7.50 -16.45 2.04
N GLY A 156 -7.43 -16.03 0.77
CA GLY A 156 -8.40 -15.11 0.15
C GLY A 156 -9.85 -15.54 0.32
N ARG A 157 -10.14 -16.84 0.18
CA ARG A 157 -11.48 -17.41 0.38
C ARG A 157 -11.94 -17.46 1.84
N SER A 158 -11.00 -17.37 2.78
CA SER A 158 -11.23 -17.49 4.22
C SER A 158 -11.07 -16.16 4.96
N VAL A 159 -10.83 -15.05 4.25
CA VAL A 159 -10.58 -13.72 4.83
C VAL A 159 -11.66 -13.31 5.82
N GLU A 160 -12.94 -13.42 5.42
CA GLU A 160 -14.07 -12.99 6.25
C GLU A 160 -14.07 -13.70 7.61
N THR A 161 -13.85 -15.01 7.63
CA THR A 161 -13.83 -15.80 8.87
C THR A 161 -12.53 -15.59 9.65
N LEU A 162 -11.39 -15.48 8.98
CA LEU A 162 -10.08 -15.20 9.60
C LEU A 162 -10.08 -13.87 10.36
N VAL A 163 -10.47 -12.79 9.68
CA VAL A 163 -10.43 -11.42 10.25
C VAL A 163 -11.43 -11.27 11.40
N ARG A 164 -12.63 -11.86 11.28
CA ARG A 164 -13.63 -11.85 12.36
C ARG A 164 -13.20 -12.69 13.56
N GLU A 165 -12.68 -13.89 13.35
CA GLU A 165 -12.22 -14.73 14.46
C GLU A 165 -10.97 -14.14 15.13
N ALA A 166 -10.04 -13.52 14.40
CA ALA A 166 -8.88 -12.83 14.99
C ALA A 166 -9.30 -11.66 15.91
N SER A 167 -10.41 -11.00 15.57
CA SER A 167 -11.00 -9.89 16.34
C SER A 167 -11.84 -10.36 17.54
N ARG A 168 -12.09 -11.66 17.67
CA ARG A 168 -12.94 -12.21 18.73
C ARG A 168 -12.27 -12.02 20.09
N ARG A 169 -13.04 -11.46 21.03
CA ARG A 169 -12.70 -11.33 22.45
C ARG A 169 -13.87 -11.89 23.25
N GLU A 170 -13.59 -12.80 24.19
CA GLU A 170 -14.61 -13.38 25.07
C GLU A 170 -14.43 -12.84 26.48
N VAL A 171 -15.52 -12.46 27.13
CA VAL A 171 -15.49 -12.10 28.55
C VAL A 171 -15.80 -13.35 29.35
N ARG A 172 -14.86 -13.79 30.20
CA ARG A 172 -15.03 -14.97 31.06
C ARG A 172 -14.88 -14.56 32.53
N ARG A 173 -15.55 -15.28 33.42
CA ARG A 173 -15.42 -15.03 34.86
C ARG A 173 -14.04 -15.52 35.32
N ALA A 174 -13.25 -14.64 35.92
CA ALA A 174 -11.92 -14.98 36.42
C ALA A 174 -12.06 -15.89 37.64
N LEU A 175 -11.76 -17.18 37.48
CA LEU A 175 -11.90 -18.19 38.55
C LEU A 175 -11.04 -17.88 39.79
N MET A 176 -9.85 -17.30 39.59
CA MET A 176 -8.84 -17.11 40.65
C MET A 176 -8.85 -15.71 41.29
N LYS A 177 -9.23 -14.66 40.56
CA LYS A 177 -9.18 -13.26 41.02
C LYS A 177 -10.53 -12.69 41.42
N GLY A 178 -11.64 -13.39 41.09
CA GLY A 178 -12.97 -12.79 41.11
C GLY A 178 -13.12 -11.74 40.00
N GLY A 179 -14.34 -11.54 39.50
CA GLY A 179 -14.63 -10.58 38.42
C GLY A 179 -14.63 -11.19 37.01
N PHE A 180 -14.57 -10.32 36.00
CA PHE A 180 -14.58 -10.68 34.58
C PHE A 180 -13.21 -10.38 33.95
N GLU A 181 -12.69 -11.31 33.15
CA GLU A 181 -11.44 -11.21 32.41
C GLU A 181 -11.70 -11.36 30.91
N HIS A 182 -10.97 -10.59 30.11
CA HIS A 182 -10.98 -10.73 28.66
C HIS A 182 -10.07 -11.89 28.27
N HIS A 183 -10.68 -12.98 27.84
CA HIS A 183 -9.99 -14.16 27.32
C HIS A 183 -10.00 -14.14 25.79
N ILE A 184 -8.84 -14.37 25.19
CA ILE A 184 -8.70 -14.55 23.74
C ILE A 184 -8.76 -16.07 23.47
N PRO A 185 -9.76 -16.56 22.71
CA PRO A 185 -9.82 -17.96 22.35
C PRO A 185 -8.59 -18.41 21.56
N GLU A 186 -8.20 -19.67 21.71
CA GLU A 186 -7.08 -20.26 20.94
C GLU A 186 -7.27 -20.08 19.42
N THR A 187 -8.50 -20.23 18.92
CA THR A 187 -8.81 -20.03 17.50
C THR A 187 -8.59 -18.58 17.04
N ALA A 188 -8.76 -17.60 17.94
CA ALA A 188 -8.49 -16.20 17.65
C ALA A 188 -6.98 -15.91 17.62
N HIS A 189 -6.20 -16.56 18.49
CA HIS A 189 -4.74 -16.52 18.43
C HIS A 189 -4.23 -17.08 17.11
N VAL A 190 -4.67 -18.28 16.73
CA VAL A 190 -4.28 -18.92 15.46
C VAL A 190 -4.67 -18.06 14.25
N ALA A 191 -5.87 -17.47 14.25
CA ALA A 191 -6.27 -16.55 13.19
C ALA A 191 -5.38 -15.29 13.13
N SER A 192 -5.04 -14.71 14.28
CA SER A 192 -4.12 -13.57 14.39
C SER A 192 -2.71 -13.89 13.89
N ASP A 193 -2.21 -15.10 14.17
CA ASP A 193 -0.91 -15.57 13.71
C ASP A 193 -0.90 -15.75 12.19
N ILE A 194 -1.96 -16.33 11.62
CA ILE A 194 -2.14 -16.42 10.15
C ILE A 194 -2.11 -15.02 9.52
N LEU A 195 -2.85 -14.05 10.07
CA LEU A 195 -2.88 -12.68 9.55
C LEU A 195 -1.52 -11.98 9.66
N SER A 196 -0.75 -12.31 10.68
CA SER A 196 0.63 -11.82 10.82
C SER A 196 1.58 -12.48 9.81
N LEU A 197 1.43 -13.79 9.58
CA LEU A 197 2.25 -14.58 8.65
C LEU A 197 2.11 -14.12 7.21
N ILE A 198 0.90 -13.79 6.76
CA ILE A 198 0.68 -13.25 5.41
C ILE A 198 1.34 -11.89 5.19
N GLY A 199 1.81 -11.24 6.26
CA GLY A 199 2.68 -10.07 6.19
C GLY A 199 4.06 -10.35 5.61
N ASP A 200 4.45 -11.60 5.32
CA ASP A 200 5.70 -11.91 4.61
C ASP A 200 5.76 -11.21 3.24
N ARG A 201 6.93 -10.66 2.91
CA ARG A 201 7.12 -9.86 1.68
C ARG A 201 6.94 -10.70 0.41
N ARG A 202 7.28 -11.99 0.42
CA ARG A 202 7.09 -12.91 -0.73
C ARG A 202 5.60 -13.16 -0.97
N PHE A 203 4.84 -13.37 0.10
CA PHE A 203 3.38 -13.49 0.03
C PHE A 203 2.75 -12.20 -0.51
N CYS A 204 3.14 -11.04 0.04
CA CYS A 204 2.65 -9.74 -0.40
C CYS A 204 2.94 -9.46 -1.87
N ARG A 205 4.13 -9.82 -2.36
CA ARG A 205 4.51 -9.68 -3.78
C ARG A 205 3.62 -10.52 -4.69
N LEU A 206 3.37 -11.77 -4.31
CA LEU A 206 2.47 -12.65 -5.07
C LEU A 206 1.05 -12.07 -5.11
N VAL A 207 0.54 -11.58 -3.98
CA VAL A 207 -0.78 -10.96 -3.90
C VAL A 207 -0.86 -9.74 -4.81
N ALA A 208 0.12 -8.83 -4.76
CA ALA A 208 0.14 -7.62 -5.57
C ALA A 208 0.14 -7.93 -7.09
N ARG A 209 0.91 -8.94 -7.51
CA ARG A 209 1.14 -9.26 -8.93
C ARG A 209 0.10 -10.20 -9.54
N ARG A 210 -0.39 -11.19 -8.79
CA ARG A 210 -1.20 -12.29 -9.34
C ARG A 210 -2.61 -12.38 -8.72
N MET A 211 -2.78 -11.94 -7.48
CA MET A 211 -4.06 -12.10 -6.75
C MET A 211 -4.49 -10.83 -6.03
N PRO A 212 -4.62 -9.69 -6.73
CA PRO A 212 -4.89 -8.41 -6.09
C PRO A 212 -6.27 -8.37 -5.39
N TRP A 213 -7.20 -9.24 -5.82
CA TRP A 213 -8.51 -9.41 -5.17
C TRP A 213 -8.40 -9.87 -3.71
N VAL A 214 -7.34 -10.61 -3.33
CA VAL A 214 -7.13 -11.06 -1.94
C VAL A 214 -6.88 -9.86 -1.03
N ALA A 215 -6.02 -8.93 -1.46
CA ALA A 215 -5.81 -7.68 -0.72
C ALA A 215 -7.10 -6.87 -0.64
N ALA A 216 -7.82 -6.70 -1.77
CA ALA A 216 -9.08 -5.97 -1.77
C ALA A 216 -10.09 -6.55 -0.76
N GLU A 217 -10.21 -7.88 -0.68
CA GLU A 217 -11.12 -8.53 0.26
C GLU A 217 -10.69 -8.40 1.72
N ILE A 218 -9.38 -8.49 2.00
CA ILE A 218 -8.82 -8.25 3.34
C ILE A 218 -9.15 -6.84 3.80
N PHE A 219 -8.89 -5.83 2.98
CA PHE A 219 -9.15 -4.43 3.33
C PHE A 219 -10.65 -4.13 3.46
N ARG A 220 -11.51 -4.71 2.59
CA ARG A 220 -12.97 -4.58 2.73
C ARG A 220 -13.49 -5.21 4.02
N THR A 221 -12.97 -6.37 4.40
CA THR A 221 -13.34 -7.03 5.65
C THR A 221 -12.82 -6.24 6.86
N ALA A 222 -11.58 -5.75 6.79
CA ALA A 222 -10.98 -4.93 7.83
C ALA A 222 -11.67 -3.58 8.05
N ALA A 223 -12.32 -3.06 7.01
CA ALA A 223 -13.12 -1.84 7.07
C ALA A 223 -14.41 -1.98 7.88
N GLN A 224 -14.88 -3.21 8.15
CA GLN A 224 -16.09 -3.45 8.95
C GLN A 224 -15.89 -2.98 10.40
N ASP A 225 -16.99 -2.58 11.04
CA ASP A 225 -16.97 -2.16 12.43
C ASP A 225 -16.61 -3.31 13.37
N ALA A 226 -16.00 -2.98 14.52
CA ALA A 226 -15.53 -3.91 15.55
C ALA A 226 -14.37 -4.87 15.16
N ILE A 227 -13.75 -4.70 13.99
CA ILE A 227 -12.56 -5.48 13.61
C ILE A 227 -11.28 -4.92 14.25
N ASP A 228 -10.46 -5.80 14.81
CA ASP A 228 -9.13 -5.52 15.33
C ASP A 228 -8.10 -5.60 14.19
N VAL A 229 -7.58 -4.43 13.78
CA VAL A 229 -6.66 -4.33 12.64
C VAL A 229 -5.20 -4.60 12.99
N ARG A 230 -4.85 -4.78 14.27
CA ARG A 230 -3.46 -4.99 14.72
C ARG A 230 -2.75 -6.14 13.98
N PRO A 231 -3.37 -7.32 13.78
CA PRO A 231 -2.73 -8.43 13.06
C PRO A 231 -2.46 -8.12 11.57
N LEU A 232 -3.18 -7.15 11.00
CA LEU A 232 -3.06 -6.77 9.59
C LEU A 232 -2.01 -5.68 9.35
N ALA A 233 -1.41 -5.11 10.39
CA ALA A 233 -0.52 -3.97 10.27
C ALA A 233 0.69 -4.26 9.34
N GLN A 234 1.32 -5.43 9.51
CA GLN A 234 2.48 -5.82 8.71
C GLN A 234 2.08 -6.14 7.26
N PHE A 235 0.97 -6.87 7.07
CA PHE A 235 0.42 -7.15 5.74
C PHE A 235 0.09 -5.87 4.98
N SER A 236 -0.63 -4.94 5.61
CA SER A 236 -1.01 -3.66 5.03
C SER A 236 0.20 -2.89 4.48
N ARG A 237 1.28 -2.79 5.27
CA ARG A 237 2.51 -2.11 4.84
C ARG A 237 3.21 -2.82 3.68
N ASN A 238 3.43 -4.12 3.84
CA ASN A 238 4.23 -4.87 2.87
C ASN A 238 3.50 -5.06 1.54
N VAL A 239 2.18 -5.31 1.57
CA VAL A 239 1.39 -5.46 0.35
C VAL A 239 1.30 -4.13 -0.41
N SER A 240 1.10 -3.01 0.28
CA SER A 240 1.13 -1.68 -0.35
C SER A 240 2.49 -1.36 -0.95
N ALA A 241 3.59 -1.68 -0.27
CA ALA A 241 4.94 -1.49 -0.81
C ALA A 241 5.14 -2.27 -2.12
N GLU A 242 4.71 -3.55 -2.17
CA GLU A 242 4.83 -4.36 -3.38
C GLU A 242 3.89 -3.90 -4.50
N PHE A 243 2.68 -3.42 -4.17
CA PHE A 243 1.78 -2.81 -5.15
C PHE A 243 2.39 -1.57 -5.82
N PHE A 244 2.99 -0.66 -5.05
CA PHE A 244 3.60 0.54 -5.65
C PHE A 244 4.90 0.22 -6.40
N ALA A 245 5.67 -0.77 -5.94
CA ALA A 245 6.93 -1.15 -6.57
C ALA A 245 6.77 -1.87 -7.92
N ASP A 246 5.79 -2.77 -8.04
CA ASP A 246 5.55 -3.53 -9.28
C ASP A 246 4.60 -2.76 -10.21
N VAL A 247 5.11 -2.32 -11.37
CA VAL A 247 4.35 -1.56 -12.38
C VAL A 247 3.25 -2.40 -13.03
N GLU A 248 3.38 -3.74 -13.01
CA GLU A 248 2.36 -4.67 -13.53
C GLU A 248 1.27 -4.96 -12.49
N SER A 249 1.32 -4.34 -11.31
CA SER A 249 0.32 -4.55 -10.28
C SER A 249 -1.01 -3.87 -10.64
N ALA A 250 -2.10 -4.40 -10.08
CA ALA A 250 -3.45 -3.94 -10.43
C ALA A 250 -3.66 -2.44 -10.23
N ILE A 251 -3.03 -1.82 -9.23
CA ILE A 251 -3.27 -0.41 -8.92
C ILE A 251 -2.71 0.55 -9.96
N HIS A 252 -1.71 0.17 -10.76
CA HIS A 252 -1.20 0.98 -11.87
C HIS A 252 -2.09 0.90 -13.11
N HIS A 253 -2.88 -0.18 -13.22
CA HIS A 253 -3.81 -0.38 -14.33
C HIS A 253 -5.25 0.05 -13.99
N GLU A 254 -5.50 0.57 -12.79
CA GLU A 254 -6.82 1.07 -12.35
C GLU A 254 -7.00 2.58 -12.63
N ASP A 255 -6.44 3.10 -13.73
CA ASP A 255 -6.41 4.53 -14.01
C ASP A 255 -7.10 5.00 -15.30
N ASP A 256 -6.98 4.27 -16.41
CA ASP A 256 -7.51 4.69 -17.71
C ASP A 256 -8.77 3.93 -18.16
N GLU A 257 -9.85 4.66 -18.41
CA GLU A 257 -11.12 4.12 -18.94
C GLU A 257 -10.94 3.44 -20.30
N PHE A 258 -10.06 3.99 -21.14
CA PHE A 258 -9.84 3.50 -22.50
C PHE A 258 -9.00 2.24 -22.57
N TYR A 259 -8.00 2.09 -21.70
CA TYR A 259 -7.05 0.97 -21.75
C TYR A 259 -7.39 -0.15 -20.77
N SER A 260 -8.08 0.16 -19.67
CA SER A 260 -8.32 -0.79 -18.57
C SER A 260 -9.76 -1.28 -18.46
N GLY A 261 -10.65 -0.79 -19.32
CA GLY A 261 -12.06 -1.19 -19.37
C GLY A 261 -12.77 -1.00 -18.02
N LEU A 262 -13.67 -1.93 -17.67
CA LEU A 262 -14.51 -1.82 -16.46
C LEU A 262 -13.69 -1.75 -15.16
N ILE A 263 -12.53 -2.41 -15.10
CA ILE A 263 -11.68 -2.42 -13.90
C ILE A 263 -11.07 -1.03 -13.66
N GLY A 264 -10.71 -0.32 -14.73
CA GLY A 264 -10.27 1.08 -14.65
C GLY A 264 -11.32 2.02 -14.05
N HIS A 265 -12.62 1.78 -14.32
CA HIS A 265 -13.71 2.58 -13.76
C HIS A 265 -14.01 2.21 -12.29
N LEU A 266 -14.11 0.91 -11.99
CA LEU A 266 -14.50 0.46 -10.65
C LEU A 266 -13.38 0.60 -9.62
N LYS A 267 -12.11 0.55 -10.06
CA LYS A 267 -10.90 0.61 -9.22
C LYS A 267 -11.01 -0.27 -7.97
N PRO A 268 -11.36 -1.56 -8.12
CA PRO A 268 -11.77 -2.40 -7.00
C PRO A 268 -10.70 -2.58 -5.93
N VAL A 269 -9.42 -2.53 -6.30
CA VAL A 269 -8.29 -2.69 -5.37
C VAL A 269 -7.93 -1.35 -4.75
N SER A 270 -7.72 -0.32 -5.55
CA SER A 270 -7.35 1.02 -5.08
C SER A 270 -8.42 1.60 -4.16
N SER A 271 -9.70 1.44 -4.51
CA SER A 271 -10.81 1.91 -3.68
C SER A 271 -10.92 1.13 -2.37
N ALA A 272 -10.66 -0.18 -2.38
CA ALA A 272 -10.71 -1.00 -1.17
C ALA A 272 -9.57 -0.66 -0.20
N MET A 273 -8.35 -0.48 -0.72
CA MET A 273 -7.16 -0.24 0.10
C MET A 273 -7.00 1.22 0.52
N PHE A 274 -7.25 2.15 -0.40
CA PHE A 274 -6.94 3.57 -0.23
C PHE A 274 -8.17 4.47 -0.10
N GLY A 275 -9.36 3.96 -0.46
CA GLY A 275 -10.61 4.72 -0.46
C GLY A 275 -11.38 4.71 0.87
N ASN A 276 -10.84 4.11 1.94
CA ASN A 276 -11.46 4.15 3.28
C ASN A 276 -10.53 4.82 4.28
N SER A 277 -10.74 6.12 4.48
CA SER A 277 -9.95 6.96 5.38
C SER A 277 -9.97 6.46 6.82
N VAL A 278 -11.12 6.00 7.34
CA VAL A 278 -11.24 5.49 8.71
C VAL A 278 -10.40 4.23 8.93
N LEU A 279 -10.39 3.31 7.95
CA LEU A 279 -9.53 2.13 8.03
C LEU A 279 -8.06 2.52 8.03
N ILE A 280 -7.66 3.45 7.16
CA ILE A 280 -6.28 3.93 7.08
C ILE A 280 -5.85 4.59 8.39
N GLU A 281 -6.71 5.39 9.04
CA GLU A 281 -6.42 5.93 10.37
C GLU A 281 -6.20 4.82 11.41
N LYS A 282 -7.12 3.84 11.48
CA LYS A 282 -6.99 2.70 12.41
C LYS A 282 -5.66 1.96 12.19
N LEU A 283 -5.29 1.71 10.94
CA LEU A 283 -4.01 1.07 10.57
C LEU A 283 -2.81 1.95 10.90
N SER A 284 -2.87 3.26 10.66
CA SER A 284 -1.83 4.22 11.03
C SER A 284 -1.56 4.26 12.53
N HIS A 285 -2.60 4.19 13.36
CA HIS A 285 -2.47 4.17 14.82
C HIS A 285 -1.72 2.95 15.35
N VAL A 286 -1.75 1.82 14.63
CA VAL A 286 -1.05 0.58 14.98
C VAL A 286 0.27 0.39 14.22
N GLY A 287 0.74 1.43 13.51
CA GLY A 287 2.00 1.38 12.75
C GLY A 287 1.94 0.54 11.46
N GLY A 288 0.73 0.36 10.91
CA GLY A 288 0.42 -0.46 9.73
C GLY A 288 -0.11 0.35 8.54
N SER A 289 0.19 1.65 8.45
CA SER A 289 -0.34 2.52 7.40
C SER A 289 0.01 2.04 5.98
N PRO A 290 -0.97 1.84 5.09
CA PRO A 290 -0.74 1.44 3.71
C PRO A 290 -0.23 2.58 2.82
N LEU A 291 -0.12 3.82 3.33
CA LEU A 291 0.30 5.02 2.59
C LEU A 291 1.57 5.67 3.15
N GLN A 292 2.23 5.03 4.13
CA GLN A 292 3.43 5.59 4.76
C GLN A 292 4.70 5.28 3.96
N LEU A 293 5.26 6.32 3.31
CA LEU A 293 6.45 6.21 2.45
C LEU A 293 7.69 5.62 3.11
N LEU A 294 7.90 5.85 4.41
CA LEU A 294 9.08 5.41 5.15
C LEU A 294 9.38 3.91 4.99
N PHE A 295 8.33 3.10 4.78
CA PHE A 295 8.43 1.65 4.73
C PHE A 295 8.29 1.06 3.32
N MET A 296 8.17 1.89 2.29
CA MET A 296 7.82 1.47 0.93
C MET A 296 9.01 1.28 -0.01
N GLY A 297 10.24 1.59 0.42
CA GLY A 297 11.42 1.46 -0.44
C GLY A 297 11.34 2.35 -1.70
N HIS A 298 10.74 3.54 -1.58
CA HIS A 298 10.43 4.46 -2.70
C HIS A 298 11.63 4.93 -3.56
N GLY A 299 12.87 4.58 -3.18
CA GLY A 299 14.08 4.99 -3.90
C GLY A 299 14.20 4.37 -5.29
N GLU A 300 13.60 3.21 -5.50
CA GLU A 300 13.63 2.47 -6.77
C GLU A 300 12.37 2.69 -7.63
N TRP A 301 11.47 3.59 -7.20
CA TRP A 301 10.19 3.80 -7.86
C TRP A 301 10.34 4.47 -9.22
N THR A 302 9.57 3.95 -10.18
CA THR A 302 9.40 4.58 -11.49
C THR A 302 8.47 5.80 -11.38
N LEU A 303 8.42 6.61 -12.45
CA LEU A 303 7.46 7.72 -12.51
C LEU A 303 6.00 7.25 -12.40
N THR A 304 5.67 6.10 -12.99
CA THR A 304 4.34 5.49 -12.89
C THR A 304 4.01 5.17 -11.44
N SER A 305 4.96 4.59 -10.69
CA SER A 305 4.80 4.33 -9.27
C SER A 305 4.51 5.59 -8.44
N TRP A 306 5.22 6.68 -8.72
CA TRP A 306 4.97 7.97 -8.07
C TRP A 306 3.58 8.53 -8.37
N LYS A 307 3.16 8.50 -9.64
CA LYS A 307 1.80 8.91 -10.06
C LYS A 307 0.72 8.12 -9.34
N THR A 308 0.87 6.80 -9.29
CA THR A 308 -0.08 5.91 -8.62
C THR A 308 -0.12 6.15 -7.11
N TYR A 309 1.03 6.39 -6.48
CA TYR A 309 1.09 6.77 -5.07
C TYR A 309 0.34 8.09 -4.80
N HIS A 310 0.56 9.13 -5.62
CA HIS A 310 -0.16 10.40 -5.49
C HIS A 310 -1.67 10.23 -5.64
N LYS A 311 -2.11 9.47 -6.64
CA LYS A 311 -3.53 9.12 -6.84
C LYS A 311 -4.10 8.41 -5.60
N ALA A 312 -3.37 7.46 -5.02
CA ALA A 312 -3.80 6.76 -3.80
C ALA A 312 -3.92 7.70 -2.58
N VAL A 313 -3.00 8.65 -2.42
CA VAL A 313 -3.09 9.69 -1.37
C VAL A 313 -4.28 10.61 -1.61
N LEU A 314 -4.56 11.00 -2.85
CA LEU A 314 -5.72 11.83 -3.21
C LEU A 314 -7.04 11.07 -3.00
N LEU A 315 -7.10 9.76 -3.27
CA LEU A 315 -8.26 8.91 -2.96
C LEU A 315 -8.55 8.90 -1.45
N TYR A 316 -7.51 8.71 -0.63
CA TYR A 316 -7.61 8.77 0.82
C TYR A 316 -8.11 10.14 1.30
N LEU A 317 -7.49 11.22 0.80
CA LEU A 317 -7.87 12.59 1.16
C LEU A 317 -9.31 12.88 0.74
N GLY A 318 -9.72 12.40 -0.44
CA GLY A 318 -11.08 12.55 -0.95
C GLY A 318 -12.13 11.88 -0.07
N ASP A 319 -11.94 10.62 0.32
CA ASP A 319 -12.87 9.94 1.25
C ASP A 319 -12.91 10.63 2.62
N ARG A 320 -11.75 11.07 3.14
CA ARG A 320 -11.69 11.82 4.40
C ARG A 320 -12.53 13.09 4.33
N LEU A 321 -12.33 13.92 3.31
CA LEU A 321 -13.01 15.21 3.15
C LEU A 321 -14.52 15.05 2.88
N LYS A 322 -14.94 13.94 2.28
CA LYS A 322 -16.36 13.60 2.14
C LYS A 322 -17.02 13.34 3.49
N ARG A 323 -16.31 12.70 4.43
CA ARG A 323 -16.82 12.37 5.77
C ARG A 323 -16.76 13.56 6.72
N ASP A 324 -15.64 14.25 6.74
CA ASP A 324 -15.39 15.40 7.59
C ASP A 324 -14.63 16.47 6.81
N ARG A 325 -15.25 17.64 6.67
CA ARG A 325 -14.66 18.81 6.02
C ARG A 325 -13.69 19.58 6.92
N SER A 326 -13.35 19.00 8.07
CA SER A 326 -12.40 19.57 9.02
C SER A 326 -11.02 19.75 8.40
N THR A 327 -10.38 20.83 8.80
CA THR A 327 -8.99 21.14 8.47
C THR A 327 -8.01 20.38 9.37
N TYR A 328 -8.51 19.65 10.36
CA TYR A 328 -7.72 18.90 11.34
C TYR A 328 -6.84 17.83 10.68
N VAL A 329 -5.58 17.76 11.15
CA VAL A 329 -4.61 16.78 10.70
C VAL A 329 -4.55 15.59 11.64
N SER A 330 -4.98 14.44 11.12
CA SER A 330 -4.91 13.16 11.81
C SER A 330 -3.51 12.53 11.73
N THR A 331 -3.32 11.44 12.49
CA THR A 331 -2.10 10.65 12.49
C THR A 331 -1.71 10.16 11.10
N ALA A 332 -2.64 9.56 10.34
CA ALA A 332 -2.32 9.06 9.01
C ALA A 332 -1.90 10.18 8.06
N MET A 333 -2.66 11.28 8.06
CA MET A 333 -2.36 12.42 7.19
C MET A 333 -1.03 13.08 7.55
N TYR A 334 -0.73 13.24 8.83
CA TYR A 334 0.56 13.73 9.29
C TYR A 334 1.70 12.83 8.80
N GLN A 335 1.58 11.50 8.95
CA GLN A 335 2.57 10.53 8.47
C GLN A 335 2.80 10.66 6.96
N ILE A 336 1.73 10.72 6.17
CA ILE A 336 1.78 10.88 4.71
C ILE A 336 2.48 12.19 4.34
N PHE A 337 1.97 13.33 4.80
CA PHE A 337 2.52 14.65 4.47
C PHE A 337 3.95 14.84 4.97
N SER A 338 4.29 14.25 6.11
CA SER A 338 5.67 14.29 6.61
C SER A 338 6.64 13.53 5.71
N GLY A 339 6.16 12.50 4.99
CA GLY A 339 6.93 11.70 4.03
C GLY A 339 7.18 12.42 2.70
N TYR A 340 6.38 13.43 2.35
CA TYR A 340 6.63 14.27 1.16
C TYR A 340 7.81 15.22 1.34
N ARG A 341 8.24 15.46 2.59
CA ARG A 341 9.39 16.31 2.86
C ARG A 341 10.64 15.73 2.21
N HIS A 342 11.45 16.60 1.61
CA HIS A 342 12.73 16.26 0.98
C HIS A 342 12.66 15.35 -0.27
N LEU A 343 11.47 14.93 -0.73
CA LEU A 343 11.35 14.09 -1.92
C LEU A 343 11.86 14.78 -3.20
N GLY A 344 11.82 16.11 -3.25
CA GLY A 344 12.29 16.89 -4.39
C GLY A 344 13.81 17.11 -4.45
N ASN A 345 14.60 16.63 -3.46
CA ASN A 345 16.03 16.97 -3.36
C ASN A 345 16.88 16.47 -4.54
N ASP A 346 16.46 15.41 -5.21
CA ASP A 346 17.15 14.84 -6.37
C ASP A 346 17.11 15.76 -7.59
N ILE A 347 16.22 16.77 -7.64
CA ILE A 347 16.15 17.75 -8.72
C ILE A 347 17.48 18.46 -8.95
N ARG A 348 18.31 18.61 -7.89
CA ARG A 348 19.64 19.23 -7.99
C ARG A 348 20.55 18.51 -8.99
N SER A 349 20.38 17.20 -9.18
CA SER A 349 21.16 16.42 -10.17
C SER A 349 20.98 16.90 -11.61
N VAL A 350 19.91 17.65 -11.90
CA VAL A 350 19.64 18.24 -13.21
C VAL A 350 20.66 19.33 -13.58
N ASN A 351 21.40 19.89 -12.62
CA ASN A 351 22.44 20.89 -12.91
C ASN A 351 23.52 20.33 -13.85
N ASP A 352 23.88 19.05 -13.68
CA ASP A 352 24.97 18.40 -14.40
C ASP A 352 24.52 17.75 -15.72
N MET A 353 23.24 17.87 -16.07
CA MET A 353 22.65 17.24 -17.27
C MET A 353 22.65 18.17 -18.49
N SER A 354 22.57 17.59 -19.69
CA SER A 354 22.30 18.34 -20.93
C SER A 354 20.81 18.70 -21.05
N ASP A 355 20.48 19.68 -21.89
CA ASP A 355 19.08 20.13 -22.08
C ASP A 355 18.16 19.03 -22.61
N ALA A 356 18.65 18.16 -23.50
CA ALA A 356 17.89 17.01 -23.99
C ALA A 356 17.68 15.93 -22.92
N ALA A 357 18.68 15.72 -22.05
CA ALA A 357 18.65 14.66 -21.04
C ALA A 357 17.73 15.01 -19.86
N TYR A 358 17.72 16.25 -19.37
CA TYR A 358 16.99 16.56 -18.14
C TYR A 358 15.46 16.44 -18.30
N VAL A 359 14.90 16.79 -19.46
CA VAL A 359 13.45 16.71 -19.72
C VAL A 359 12.93 15.27 -19.61
N GLN A 360 13.77 14.30 -19.96
CA GLN A 360 13.45 12.86 -19.87
C GLN A 360 13.86 12.25 -18.52
N SER A 361 14.62 12.98 -17.71
CA SER A 361 15.15 12.48 -16.44
C SER A 361 14.06 12.24 -15.40
N LEU A 362 14.24 11.17 -14.60
CA LEU A 362 13.34 10.86 -13.49
C LEU A 362 13.28 12.00 -12.45
N PRO A 363 14.39 12.65 -12.04
CA PRO A 363 14.33 13.73 -11.05
C PRO A 363 13.43 14.91 -11.47
N TYR A 364 13.53 15.36 -12.73
CA TYR A 364 12.66 16.44 -13.24
C TYR A 364 11.19 16.01 -13.28
N ARG A 365 10.90 14.83 -13.83
CA ARG A 365 9.52 14.34 -13.97
C ARG A 365 8.87 14.08 -12.62
N LYS A 366 9.62 13.52 -11.67
CA LYS A 366 9.18 13.31 -10.30
C LYS A 366 8.91 14.65 -9.61
N PHE A 367 9.78 15.64 -9.77
CA PHE A 367 9.56 16.99 -9.22
C PHE A 367 8.27 17.62 -9.76
N ASN A 368 8.04 17.56 -11.07
CA ASN A 368 6.80 18.03 -11.69
C ASN A 368 5.56 17.32 -11.13
N GLU A 369 5.66 16.01 -10.93
CA GLU A 369 4.60 15.19 -10.35
C GLU A 369 4.32 15.55 -8.87
N LEU A 370 5.36 15.88 -8.08
CA LEU A 370 5.21 16.36 -6.70
C LEU A 370 4.51 17.73 -6.63
N VAL A 371 4.84 18.65 -7.55
CA VAL A 371 4.16 19.95 -7.65
C VAL A 371 2.69 19.75 -8.05
N SER A 372 2.43 18.88 -9.03
CA SER A 372 1.07 18.55 -9.47
C SER A 372 0.23 17.98 -8.33
N PHE A 373 0.81 17.08 -7.51
CA PHE A 373 0.13 16.57 -6.31
C PHE A 373 -0.33 17.67 -5.35
N VAL A 374 0.51 18.68 -5.08
CA VAL A 374 0.14 19.79 -4.19
C VAL A 374 -1.03 20.59 -4.77
N ARG A 375 -0.98 20.88 -6.09
CA ARG A 375 -2.09 21.55 -6.79
C ARG A 375 -3.38 20.74 -6.69
N ASP A 376 -3.33 19.45 -7.02
CA ASP A 376 -4.50 18.56 -7.04
C ASP A 376 -5.09 18.39 -5.63
N ALA A 377 -4.24 18.35 -4.59
CA ALA A 377 -4.69 18.33 -3.21
C ALA A 377 -5.42 19.63 -2.81
N VAL A 378 -4.93 20.80 -3.22
CA VAL A 378 -5.61 22.09 -2.99
C VAL A 378 -6.92 22.18 -3.77
N GLU A 379 -6.95 21.66 -5.00
CA GLU A 379 -8.18 21.58 -5.79
C GLU A 379 -9.22 20.69 -5.09
N LEU A 380 -8.80 19.54 -4.53
CA LEU A 380 -9.67 18.64 -3.78
C LEU A 380 -10.27 19.30 -2.52
N LEU A 381 -9.49 20.15 -1.84
CA LEU A 381 -9.99 20.99 -0.73
C LEU A 381 -11.04 21.99 -1.21
N ASN A 382 -10.86 22.58 -2.40
CA ASN A 382 -11.85 23.46 -3.00
C ASN A 382 -13.14 22.71 -3.37
N GLN A 383 -13.03 21.55 -3.99
CA GLN A 383 -14.17 20.70 -4.38
C GLN A 383 -15.05 20.35 -3.18
N HIS A 384 -14.44 20.08 -2.02
CA HIS A 384 -15.16 19.80 -0.78
C HIS A 384 -15.48 21.05 0.07
N GLN A 385 -15.20 22.25 -0.45
CA GLN A 385 -15.47 23.54 0.18
C GLN A 385 -14.88 23.68 1.59
N VAL A 386 -13.64 23.21 1.78
CA VAL A 386 -12.95 23.27 3.07
C VAL A 386 -12.56 24.72 3.40
N VAL A 387 -13.14 25.26 4.47
CA VAL A 387 -12.89 26.64 4.91
C VAL A 387 -11.78 26.65 5.97
N ALA A 388 -10.86 27.61 5.85
CA ALA A 388 -9.84 27.85 6.85
C ALA A 388 -9.46 29.34 6.88
N ASP A 389 -8.77 29.76 7.93
CA ASP A 389 -8.26 31.13 8.01
C ASP A 389 -7.25 31.41 6.90
N ARG A 390 -7.23 32.65 6.40
CA ARG A 390 -6.27 33.08 5.38
C ARG A 390 -4.84 33.16 5.89
N PHE A 391 -4.64 33.03 7.20
CA PHE A 391 -3.39 33.27 7.87
C PHE A 391 -2.92 31.99 8.56
N PRO A 392 -1.63 31.63 8.42
CA PRO A 392 -1.12 30.42 9.03
C PRO A 392 -1.05 30.58 10.55
N SER A 393 -1.23 29.46 11.26
CA SER A 393 -1.19 29.44 12.72
C SER A 393 0.24 29.62 13.23
N LYS A 394 0.41 30.42 14.29
CA LYS A 394 1.69 30.59 14.99
C LYS A 394 1.66 29.95 16.36
N HIS A 395 2.68 29.19 16.70
CA HIS A 395 2.93 28.65 18.03
C HIS A 395 4.31 29.12 18.50
N ASN A 396 4.40 29.75 19.68
CA ASN A 396 5.63 30.37 20.21
C ASN A 396 6.34 31.29 19.20
N GLY A 397 5.57 32.11 18.48
CA GLY A 397 6.09 33.07 17.49
C GLY A 397 6.50 32.47 16.14
N ARG A 398 6.56 31.14 16.02
CA ARG A 398 6.91 30.42 14.78
C ARG A 398 5.69 29.82 14.11
N PHE A 399 5.71 29.70 12.78
CA PHE A 399 4.66 28.97 12.08
C PHE A 399 4.68 27.49 12.43
N SER A 400 3.55 26.98 12.90
CA SER A 400 3.36 25.57 13.22
C SER A 400 2.26 25.03 12.31
N PRO A 401 2.47 23.89 11.62
CA PRO A 401 1.42 23.30 10.82
C PRO A 401 0.34 22.76 11.76
N VAL A 402 -0.78 23.48 11.83
CA VAL A 402 -1.95 23.10 12.65
C VAL A 402 -2.99 22.40 11.80
N ASP A 403 -3.04 22.72 10.50
CA ASP A 403 -4.06 22.23 9.60
C ASP A 403 -3.52 21.76 8.24
N ILE A 404 -4.41 21.22 7.40
CA ILE A 404 -4.06 20.69 6.07
C ILE A 404 -3.38 21.73 5.18
N TYR A 405 -3.88 22.97 5.17
CA TYR A 405 -3.31 24.04 4.34
C TYR A 405 -1.88 24.38 4.77
N ASP A 406 -1.60 24.39 6.07
CA ASP A 406 -0.24 24.62 6.57
C ASP A 406 0.71 23.48 6.21
N HIS A 407 0.25 22.22 6.27
CA HIS A 407 1.04 21.07 5.83
C HIS A 407 1.37 21.13 4.33
N LEU A 408 0.37 21.42 3.48
CA LEU A 408 0.58 21.61 2.05
C LEU A 408 1.53 22.80 1.77
N SER A 409 1.37 23.90 2.51
CA SER A 409 2.25 25.08 2.39
C SER A 409 3.69 24.73 2.76
N LYS A 410 3.89 23.86 3.74
CA LYS A 410 5.22 23.38 4.15
C LYS A 410 5.86 22.45 3.11
N ILE A 411 5.08 21.54 2.53
CA ILE A 411 5.55 20.72 1.40
C ILE A 411 5.96 21.63 0.23
N ALA A 412 5.12 22.61 -0.11
CA ALA A 412 5.43 23.58 -1.16
C ALA A 412 6.70 24.37 -0.84
N LEU A 413 6.88 24.87 0.40
CA LEU A 413 8.10 25.57 0.81
C LEU A 413 9.36 24.70 0.58
N ASP A 414 9.30 23.41 0.90
CA ASP A 414 10.41 22.48 0.64
C ASP A 414 10.66 22.35 -0.88
N LEU A 415 9.60 22.27 -1.71
CA LEU A 415 9.74 22.28 -3.17
C LEU A 415 10.37 23.58 -3.71
N PHE A 416 10.07 24.74 -3.11
CA PHE A 416 10.73 26.01 -3.44
C PHE A 416 12.24 25.96 -3.13
N ALA A 417 12.63 25.40 -1.98
CA ALA A 417 14.04 25.23 -1.67
C ALA A 417 14.73 24.24 -2.64
N CYS A 418 14.09 23.10 -2.94
CA CYS A 418 14.63 22.13 -3.89
C CYS A 418 14.81 22.74 -5.29
N ALA A 419 13.81 23.51 -5.77
CA ALA A 419 13.91 24.22 -7.04
C ALA A 419 15.07 25.21 -7.04
N GLY A 420 15.22 26.02 -5.98
CA GLY A 420 16.32 27.00 -5.88
C GLY A 420 17.72 26.39 -5.78
N ALA A 421 17.84 25.09 -5.52
CA ALA A 421 19.11 24.36 -5.62
C ALA A 421 19.54 24.10 -7.08
N VAL A 422 18.64 24.31 -8.04
CA VAL A 422 18.93 24.23 -9.47
C VAL A 422 19.57 25.55 -9.90
N ASN A 423 20.83 25.46 -10.33
CA ASN A 423 21.61 26.60 -10.81
C ASN A 423 22.12 26.29 -12.21
N ALA A 424 21.23 26.39 -13.21
CA ALA A 424 21.54 26.14 -14.60
C ALA A 424 21.29 27.39 -15.47
N PRO A 425 21.99 27.55 -16.62
CA PRO A 425 21.80 28.71 -17.48
C PRO A 425 20.34 28.87 -17.95
N ASP A 426 19.83 30.08 -17.72
CA ASP A 426 18.59 30.70 -18.18
C ASP A 426 17.35 29.78 -18.32
N PHE A 427 17.15 29.17 -19.49
CA PHE A 427 15.89 28.50 -19.83
C PHE A 427 15.55 27.34 -18.89
N ARG A 428 16.55 26.59 -18.42
CA ARG A 428 16.33 25.44 -17.54
C ARG A 428 15.88 25.89 -16.15
N SER A 429 16.57 26.85 -15.57
CA SER A 429 16.18 27.44 -14.27
C SER A 429 14.83 28.13 -14.36
N TRP A 430 14.55 28.84 -15.45
CA TRP A 430 13.22 29.41 -15.70
C TRP A 430 12.14 28.34 -15.79
N THR A 431 12.38 27.25 -16.52
CA THR A 431 11.42 26.14 -16.65
C THR A 431 11.08 25.55 -15.29
N ILE A 432 12.07 25.25 -14.45
CA ILE A 432 11.83 24.63 -13.14
C ILE A 432 11.22 25.65 -12.16
N HIS A 433 11.78 26.86 -12.06
CA HIS A 433 11.33 27.88 -11.11
C HIS A 433 9.95 28.43 -11.46
N TYR A 434 9.71 28.77 -12.74
CA TYR A 434 8.48 29.41 -13.19
C TYR A 434 7.47 28.41 -13.76
N ASN A 435 7.79 27.71 -14.86
CA ASN A 435 6.81 26.90 -15.58
C ASN A 435 6.31 25.70 -14.74
N THR A 436 7.22 25.02 -14.04
CA THR A 436 6.88 23.84 -13.22
C THR A 436 6.36 24.23 -11.85
N LEU A 437 7.08 25.08 -11.11
CA LEU A 437 6.77 25.36 -9.70
C LEU A 437 5.82 26.55 -9.52
N TRP A 438 6.22 27.75 -9.95
CA TRP A 438 5.50 28.98 -9.64
C TRP A 438 4.13 29.04 -10.33
N TYR A 439 4.07 28.67 -11.60
CA TYR A 439 2.85 28.70 -12.40
C TYR A 439 1.78 27.77 -11.80
N GLU A 440 2.16 26.56 -11.40
CA GLU A 440 1.20 25.59 -10.85
C GLU A 440 0.70 25.98 -9.44
N LEU A 441 1.54 26.55 -8.58
CA LEU A 441 1.20 26.81 -7.18
C LEU A 441 0.76 28.24 -6.85
N LEU A 442 1.24 29.24 -7.61
CA LEU A 442 1.05 30.66 -7.29
C LEU A 442 0.41 31.47 -8.43
N SER A 443 0.11 30.88 -9.60
CA SER A 443 -0.54 31.61 -10.70
C SER A 443 -1.92 32.16 -10.30
N GLU A 444 -2.31 33.24 -10.98
CA GLU A 444 -3.56 33.96 -10.68
C GLU A 444 -4.76 33.45 -11.46
N PHE A 445 -4.57 32.56 -12.43
CA PHE A 445 -5.66 32.08 -13.29
C PHE A 445 -6.72 31.25 -12.53
N ASN A 446 -6.35 30.66 -11.38
CA ASN A 446 -7.23 29.81 -10.58
C ASN A 446 -7.72 30.53 -9.32
N HIS A 447 -8.83 31.27 -9.42
CA HIS A 447 -9.42 32.06 -8.33
C HIS A 447 -10.31 31.28 -7.36
N THR A 448 -9.91 30.09 -6.93
CA THR A 448 -10.70 29.33 -5.94
C THR A 448 -10.44 29.81 -4.51
N ASN A 449 -11.39 29.56 -3.59
CA ASN A 449 -11.21 29.98 -2.19
C ASN A 449 -10.04 29.24 -1.53
N ALA A 450 -9.95 27.92 -1.75
CA ALA A 450 -8.85 27.10 -1.24
C ALA A 450 -7.49 27.56 -1.80
N GLN A 451 -7.40 27.84 -3.11
CA GLN A 451 -6.18 28.34 -3.74
C GLN A 451 -5.77 29.69 -3.13
N ASN A 452 -6.72 30.58 -2.88
CA ASN A 452 -6.45 31.87 -2.26
C ASN A 452 -5.93 31.75 -0.82
N ILE A 453 -6.49 30.83 -0.03
CA ILE A 453 -6.03 30.52 1.32
C ILE A 453 -4.62 29.95 1.28
N PHE A 454 -4.41 28.88 0.50
CA PHE A 454 -3.12 28.22 0.31
C PHE A 454 -2.05 29.22 -0.13
N ARG A 455 -2.31 30.00 -1.18
CA ARG A 455 -1.39 31.02 -1.71
C ARG A 455 -0.99 32.04 -0.65
N LYS A 456 -1.94 32.61 0.10
CA LYS A 456 -1.64 33.59 1.15
C LYS A 456 -0.79 33.00 2.27
N ARG A 457 -1.03 31.75 2.64
CA ARG A 457 -0.25 31.04 3.66
C ARG A 457 1.16 30.71 3.16
N LEU A 458 1.28 30.18 1.95
CA LEU A 458 2.57 29.90 1.31
C LEU A 458 3.42 31.17 1.21
N GLN A 459 2.87 32.29 0.74
CA GLN A 459 3.61 33.56 0.67
C GLN A 459 4.12 34.03 2.03
N ARG A 460 3.33 33.83 3.10
CA ARG A 460 3.74 34.19 4.46
C ARG A 460 4.85 33.30 4.99
N VAL A 461 4.76 31.99 4.72
CA VAL A 461 5.77 31.02 5.15
C VAL A 461 7.09 31.23 4.37
N ILE A 462 7.01 31.56 3.08
CA ILE A 462 8.16 32.01 2.27
C ILE A 462 8.79 33.26 2.90
N TRP A 463 7.98 34.29 3.18
CA TRP A 463 8.49 35.54 3.76
C TRP A 463 9.13 35.31 5.13
N ASP A 464 8.51 34.53 6.00
CA ASP A 464 9.05 34.20 7.33
C ASP A 464 10.46 33.61 7.20
N LYS A 465 10.60 32.61 6.33
CA LYS A 465 11.85 31.90 6.10
C LYS A 465 12.95 32.84 5.55
N VAL A 466 12.61 33.71 4.61
CA VAL A 466 13.55 34.70 4.06
C VAL A 466 13.92 35.75 5.10
N SER A 467 12.94 36.26 5.85
CA SER A 467 13.17 37.28 6.87
C SER A 467 13.99 36.77 8.06
N ASP A 468 13.86 35.50 8.43
CA ASP A 468 14.64 34.88 9.50
C ASP A 468 16.13 34.77 9.13
N MET A 469 16.49 34.82 7.84
CA MET A 469 17.91 34.87 7.43
C MET A 469 18.63 36.13 7.93
N SER A 470 17.92 37.22 8.24
CA SER A 470 18.55 38.39 8.91
C SER A 470 19.07 38.06 10.32
N ARG A 471 18.56 36.99 10.94
CA ARG A 471 18.95 36.52 12.27
C ARG A 471 19.81 35.25 12.19
N ILE A 472 19.37 34.27 11.40
CA ILE A 472 20.00 32.96 11.24
C ILE A 472 20.08 32.65 9.73
N PRO A 473 21.15 33.05 9.05
CA PRO A 473 21.35 32.73 7.63
C PRO A 473 21.39 31.22 7.39
N ASP A 474 20.68 30.74 6.36
CA ASP A 474 20.68 29.33 5.98
C ASP A 474 20.53 29.11 4.47
N TYR A 475 20.97 27.93 3.99
CA TYR A 475 20.90 27.58 2.58
C TYR A 475 19.47 27.45 2.06
N GLN A 476 18.54 27.00 2.90
CA GLN A 476 17.15 26.81 2.51
C GLN A 476 16.49 28.16 2.20
N GLY A 477 16.65 29.16 3.08
CA GLY A 477 16.15 30.51 2.85
C GLY A 477 16.81 31.16 1.62
N ALA A 478 18.11 30.93 1.42
CA ALA A 478 18.84 31.44 0.26
C ALA A 478 18.29 30.88 -1.06
N GLN A 479 18.05 29.57 -1.14
CA GLN A 479 17.47 28.92 -2.32
C GLN A 479 16.04 29.42 -2.60
N ILE A 480 15.22 29.58 -1.56
CA ILE A 480 13.87 30.15 -1.71
C ILE A 480 13.94 31.59 -2.24
N LEU A 481 14.87 32.39 -1.71
CA LEU A 481 15.10 33.75 -2.17
C LEU A 481 15.52 33.78 -3.65
N CYS A 482 16.42 32.88 -4.06
CA CYS A 482 16.85 32.72 -5.46
C CYS A 482 15.65 32.53 -6.40
N VAL A 483 14.76 31.57 -6.08
CA VAL A 483 13.54 31.34 -6.87
C VAL A 483 12.66 32.59 -6.92
N CYS A 484 12.43 33.24 -5.78
CA CYS A 484 11.59 34.42 -5.70
C CYS A 484 12.14 35.58 -6.55
N LEU A 485 13.44 35.86 -6.47
CA LEU A 485 14.07 36.92 -7.26
C LEU A 485 14.07 36.57 -8.75
N ASN A 486 14.36 35.32 -9.11
CA ASN A 486 14.41 34.87 -10.50
C ASN A 486 13.03 34.99 -11.16
N VAL A 487 11.95 34.65 -10.45
CA VAL A 487 10.58 34.73 -10.98
C VAL A 487 10.00 36.14 -10.94
N LEU A 488 10.07 36.81 -9.79
CA LEU A 488 9.40 38.11 -9.59
C LEU A 488 10.13 39.28 -10.26
N GLY A 489 11.45 39.16 -10.48
CA GLY A 489 12.28 40.23 -11.01
C GLY A 489 12.44 41.42 -10.05
N PHE A 490 13.18 42.45 -10.50
CA PHE A 490 13.49 43.62 -9.67
C PHE A 490 12.56 44.80 -9.95
N ARG A 491 12.02 44.88 -11.17
CA ARG A 491 11.15 45.97 -11.63
C ARG A 491 9.78 45.96 -10.97
N MET A 492 9.37 47.10 -10.41
CA MET A 492 8.04 47.29 -9.78
C MET A 492 6.97 47.84 -10.72
N ASP A 493 7.40 48.37 -11.87
CA ASP A 493 6.60 49.08 -12.86
C ASP A 493 5.99 48.16 -13.94
N HIS A 494 6.39 46.89 -13.97
CA HIS A 494 5.94 45.93 -14.98
C HIS A 494 4.69 45.18 -14.52
N LYS A 495 3.51 45.54 -15.07
CA LYS A 495 2.22 44.88 -14.75
C LYS A 495 2.20 43.37 -15.04
N VAL A 496 2.88 42.92 -16.10
CA VAL A 496 2.93 41.49 -16.48
C VAL A 496 3.74 40.62 -15.50
N TYR A 497 4.71 41.21 -14.79
CA TYR A 497 5.54 40.52 -13.78
C TYR A 497 5.19 40.94 -12.34
N SER A 498 4.07 41.62 -12.14
CA SER A 498 3.59 42.07 -10.82
C SER A 498 2.08 41.80 -10.67
N PRO A 499 1.66 40.53 -10.62
CA PRO A 499 0.27 40.18 -10.36
C PRO A 499 -0.19 40.69 -8.98
N ASP A 500 -1.43 41.17 -8.87
CA ASP A 500 -1.93 41.83 -7.65
C ASP A 500 -1.82 40.94 -6.40
N GLY A 501 -1.95 39.63 -6.57
CA GLY A 501 -1.89 38.63 -5.51
C GLY A 501 -0.48 38.30 -5.01
N THR A 502 0.59 38.63 -5.73
CA THR A 502 2.00 38.37 -5.31
C THR A 502 2.82 39.66 -5.11
N MET A 503 2.24 40.83 -5.43
CA MET A 503 2.90 42.14 -5.31
C MET A 503 3.42 42.44 -3.90
N ALA A 504 2.68 42.05 -2.87
CA ALA A 504 3.11 42.21 -1.48
C ALA A 504 4.38 41.40 -1.18
N LEU A 505 4.43 40.15 -1.62
CA LEU A 505 5.62 39.30 -1.46
C LEU A 505 6.81 39.88 -2.22
N LYS A 506 6.61 40.32 -3.47
CA LYS A 506 7.65 40.97 -4.27
C LYS A 506 8.28 42.17 -3.58
N ARG A 507 7.45 43.08 -3.03
CA ARG A 507 7.93 44.23 -2.23
C ARG A 507 8.79 43.82 -1.05
N LEU A 508 8.35 42.81 -0.31
CA LEU A 508 9.09 42.33 0.86
C LEU A 508 10.42 41.67 0.46
N ILE A 509 10.41 40.80 -0.55
CA ILE A 509 11.61 40.10 -1.04
C ILE A 509 12.64 41.08 -1.61
N THR A 510 12.24 41.98 -2.51
CA THR A 510 13.18 42.95 -3.13
C THR A 510 13.74 43.91 -2.08
N ARG A 511 12.91 44.34 -1.12
CA ARG A 511 13.35 45.19 -0.01
C ARG A 511 14.35 44.46 0.88
N TRP A 512 14.06 43.21 1.24
CA TRP A 512 14.96 42.42 2.07
C TRP A 512 16.31 42.20 1.38
N ALA A 513 16.29 41.85 0.09
CA ALA A 513 17.50 41.67 -0.70
C ALA A 513 18.35 42.96 -0.74
N ARG A 514 17.73 44.11 -1.01
CA ARG A 514 18.40 45.42 -0.98
C ARG A 514 19.07 45.70 0.36
N GLU A 515 18.35 45.51 1.46
CA GLU A 515 18.81 45.91 2.80
C GLU A 515 19.81 44.93 3.43
N ASN A 516 19.82 43.65 3.04
CA ASN A 516 20.54 42.60 3.76
C ASN A 516 21.58 41.84 2.93
N PHE A 517 21.51 41.87 1.58
CA PHE A 517 22.38 41.02 0.75
C PHE A 517 23.87 41.31 0.94
N LEU A 518 24.30 42.58 0.95
CA LEU A 518 25.72 42.91 1.15
C LEU A 518 26.21 42.54 2.56
N THR A 519 25.35 42.65 3.57
CA THR A 519 25.67 42.21 4.94
C THR A 519 25.85 40.69 4.97
N LEU A 520 24.95 39.95 4.31
CA LEU A 520 25.05 38.50 4.17
C LEU A 520 26.28 38.08 3.37
N TYR A 521 26.62 38.79 2.30
CA TYR A 521 27.80 38.51 1.47
C TYR A 521 29.11 38.73 2.24
N ALA A 522 29.16 39.75 3.10
CA ALA A 522 30.31 40.03 3.94
C ALA A 522 30.50 38.99 5.06
N ASP A 523 29.42 38.59 5.74
CA ASP A 523 29.49 37.65 6.87
C ASP A 523 29.52 36.17 6.42
N TYR A 524 28.75 35.81 5.39
CA TYR A 524 28.50 34.43 4.93
C TYR A 524 28.46 34.35 3.39
N PRO A 525 29.59 34.50 2.69
CA PRO A 525 29.64 34.61 1.23
C PRO A 525 29.02 33.39 0.51
N VAL A 526 29.25 32.18 1.00
CA VAL A 526 28.72 30.94 0.39
C VAL A 526 27.18 30.87 0.44
N VAL A 527 26.59 31.40 1.52
CA VAL A 527 25.12 31.47 1.65
C VAL A 527 24.56 32.56 0.73
N ALA A 528 25.23 33.72 0.67
CA ALA A 528 24.85 34.80 -0.25
C ALA A 528 24.93 34.37 -1.73
N GLU A 529 25.95 33.58 -2.10
CA GLU A 529 26.06 32.98 -3.43
C GLU A 529 24.92 32.01 -3.74
N SER A 530 24.35 31.35 -2.72
CA SER A 530 23.17 30.50 -2.89
C SER A 530 21.86 31.29 -3.05
N CYS A 531 21.87 32.60 -2.73
CA CYS A 531 20.73 33.49 -2.97
C CYS A 531 20.61 33.93 -4.44
N ILE A 532 21.66 33.71 -5.23
CA ILE A 532 21.75 34.09 -6.63
C ILE A 532 21.90 32.83 -7.49
N GLY A 533 21.11 32.72 -8.55
CA GLY A 533 21.10 31.55 -9.41
C GLY A 533 20.26 31.75 -10.65
N GLY A 534 20.46 30.87 -11.64
CA GLY A 534 19.80 30.98 -12.93
C GLY A 534 20.23 32.24 -13.70
N THR A 535 19.37 33.25 -13.75
CA THR A 535 19.60 34.50 -14.51
C THR A 535 20.19 35.64 -13.69
N ILE A 536 20.40 35.43 -12.38
CA ILE A 536 20.81 36.48 -11.45
C ILE A 536 22.29 36.34 -11.11
N THR A 537 23.01 37.47 -11.19
CA THR A 537 24.44 37.59 -10.85
C THR A 537 24.68 38.78 -9.93
N PHE A 538 25.80 38.78 -9.21
CA PHE A 538 26.20 39.88 -8.34
C PHE A 538 27.36 40.67 -8.96
N ASP A 539 27.14 41.96 -9.21
CA ASP A 539 28.16 42.90 -9.67
C ASP A 539 28.87 43.51 -8.45
N LYS A 540 30.09 43.03 -8.19
CA LYS A 540 30.90 43.42 -7.03
C LYS A 540 31.44 44.85 -7.13
N VAL A 541 31.53 45.42 -8.33
CA VAL A 541 32.10 46.76 -8.53
C VAL A 541 31.08 47.81 -8.15
N GLU A 542 29.85 47.63 -8.65
CA GLU A 542 28.75 48.57 -8.46
C GLU A 542 27.84 48.19 -7.28
N ASN A 543 28.18 47.11 -6.54
CA ASN A 543 27.40 46.58 -5.41
C ASN A 543 25.91 46.41 -5.74
N ARG A 544 25.61 45.75 -6.86
CA ARG A 544 24.24 45.57 -7.36
C ARG A 544 23.97 44.14 -7.82
N LEU A 545 22.72 43.70 -7.73
CA LEU A 545 22.28 42.46 -8.36
C LEU A 545 21.83 42.73 -9.79
N VAL A 546 22.23 41.86 -10.71
CA VAL A 546 21.93 41.95 -12.14
C VAL A 546 21.15 40.72 -12.57
N LYS A 547 19.94 40.91 -13.08
CA LYS A 547 19.15 39.86 -13.73
C LYS A 547 19.26 40.02 -15.24
N THR A 548 19.73 38.97 -15.92
CA THR A 548 19.96 38.98 -17.36
C THR A 548 18.93 38.11 -18.06
N TYR A 549 18.09 38.71 -18.90
CA TYR A 549 17.09 37.97 -19.68
C TYR A 549 17.72 37.32 -20.92
N SER A 550 17.07 36.29 -21.45
CA SER A 550 17.49 35.64 -22.70
C SER A 550 17.59 36.65 -23.84
N ALA A 551 18.70 36.62 -24.58
CA ALA A 551 18.83 37.35 -25.83
C ALA A 551 17.92 36.71 -26.88
N MET A 552 16.82 37.38 -27.23
CA MET A 552 16.00 36.95 -28.37
C MET A 552 16.69 37.37 -29.67
N PHE A 553 16.94 36.40 -30.55
CA PHE A 553 17.39 36.63 -31.93
C PHE A 553 18.65 37.51 -32.10
N GLY A 554 19.66 37.33 -31.24
CA GLY A 554 20.97 38.00 -31.40
C GLY A 554 21.00 39.47 -30.97
N THR A 555 19.95 39.96 -30.30
CA THR A 555 19.96 41.27 -29.63
C THR A 555 20.68 41.22 -28.28
N GLU A 556 21.17 42.36 -27.79
CA GLU A 556 21.74 42.40 -26.45
C GLU A 556 20.69 41.97 -25.40
N PRO A 557 21.06 41.06 -24.48
CA PRO A 557 20.13 40.59 -23.46
C PRO A 557 19.70 41.75 -22.56
N ALA A 558 18.39 41.91 -22.38
CA ALA A 558 17.86 42.91 -21.47
C ALA A 558 18.35 42.63 -20.04
N ARG A 559 18.71 43.69 -19.30
CA ARG A 559 19.20 43.59 -17.91
C ARG A 559 18.34 44.40 -16.97
N GLU A 560 18.06 43.83 -15.81
CA GLU A 560 17.48 44.52 -14.66
C GLU A 560 18.52 44.64 -13.56
N TYR A 561 18.54 45.81 -12.91
CA TYR A 561 19.49 46.13 -11.84
C TYR A 561 18.73 46.37 -10.54
N LEU A 562 19.29 45.86 -9.44
CA LEU A 562 18.86 46.17 -8.09
C LEU A 562 20.06 46.68 -7.30
N ASP A 563 20.07 47.98 -7.03
CA ASP A 563 21.06 48.61 -6.16
C ASP A 563 20.86 48.15 -4.72
N LEU A 564 21.97 47.84 -4.04
CA LEU A 564 21.99 47.31 -2.67
C LEU A 564 22.45 48.36 -1.68
N ASP A 565 21.87 48.32 -0.48
CA ASP A 565 22.24 49.22 0.60
C ASP A 565 23.58 48.77 1.22
N PRO A 566 24.41 49.70 1.72
CA PRO A 566 25.69 49.36 2.34
C PRO A 566 25.49 48.43 3.55
N PRO A 567 26.50 47.60 3.89
CA PRO A 567 26.40 46.65 5.00
C PRO A 567 25.98 47.33 6.29
N ARG A 568 25.05 46.72 7.03
CA ARG A 568 24.67 47.25 8.34
C ARG A 568 25.86 47.12 9.28
N VAL A 569 26.35 48.24 9.79
CA VAL A 569 27.36 48.25 10.85
C VAL A 569 26.74 47.53 12.06
N LYS A 570 27.30 46.38 12.46
CA LYS A 570 26.93 45.73 13.72
C LYS A 570 27.20 46.72 14.85
N SER A 571 26.16 47.42 15.31
CA SER A 571 26.27 48.17 16.57
C SER A 571 26.63 47.14 17.66
N PRO A 572 27.64 47.39 18.50
CA PRO A 572 28.03 46.45 19.54
C PRO A 572 26.93 46.39 20.61
N SER A 573 25.89 45.60 20.37
CA SER A 573 24.84 45.37 21.36
C SER A 573 25.28 44.27 22.31
N ASN A 574 25.60 44.67 23.54
CA ASN A 574 25.45 43.93 24.79
C ASN A 574 25.79 42.43 24.77
N ARG A 575 27.04 42.11 25.12
CA ARG A 575 27.35 40.92 25.93
C ARG A 575 26.66 41.03 27.30
N ARG A 576 25.39 40.65 27.37
CA ARG A 576 24.61 40.23 28.54
C ARG A 576 23.47 39.40 27.93
N ASP A 577 23.36 38.08 28.07
CA ASP A 577 23.67 37.21 29.19
C ASP A 577 24.06 35.80 28.68
N ALA A 578 24.84 35.11 29.51
CA ALA A 578 25.19 33.70 29.42
C ALA A 578 24.04 32.79 29.90
#